data_AF-V4ND18-F1
#
_entry.id   AF-V4ND18-F1
#
_cell.length_a   1.000
_cell.length_b   1.000
_cell.length_c   1.000
_cell.angle_alpha   90.00
_cell.angle_beta   90.00
_cell.angle_gamma   90.00
#
_symmetry.space_group_name_H-M   'P 1'
#
loop_
_entity.id
_entity.type
_entity.pdbx_description
1 polymer ?
#
loop_
_entity_poly.entity_id
_entity_poly.type
_entity_poly.pdbx_seq_one_letter_code
_entity_poly.pdbx_strand_id
1 'polypeptide(L)'
;MQTRSGGAKRKATEGDENGRGKRRLVQSNEQKNAPQRDENGRGKRRLVQSNEQKSRKILRGIHGCVSPRCSAYTYRSTFSWFEQDIWTYISRFLDGKSLVRLGATNKWFNKIIMEDAVWRFACLRDLQVPKPYSVSSSWIKIYASAFDGSHSYLFHQKEKHIDWMRIGAFTLDSRMSLLTESLSGQLKVPREGTIERMLQSSGSCIIKDIKSGIWIADLQLVRCPVCDLSTCDGTMQTLDARHLELFLSEGYKDGSWDYNLIGSHKLQKDAGAACGAIFDLKHLKASSSSGILQLKSWTGEPDDSQPKAVIAPHAVAVHTRLQENEGILVKYHTMKAGTEGDIVSIRISQQLL
;
A
#
# COMPACT_ATOMS: atom_id res chain seq x y z
N MET A 1 11.66 -30.78 58.84
CA MET A 1 12.78 -31.68 59.19
C MET A 1 13.94 -31.36 58.26
N GLN A 2 15.21 -31.50 58.67
CA GLN A 2 16.37 -31.23 57.81
C GLN A 2 16.58 -32.40 56.82
N THR A 3 17.21 -32.20 55.66
CA THR A 3 18.68 -32.20 55.50
C THR A 3 19.22 -31.07 54.61
N ARG A 4 20.54 -30.81 54.70
CA ARG A 4 21.32 -29.90 53.85
C ARG A 4 22.53 -30.62 53.24
N SER A 5 22.81 -30.37 51.97
CA SER A 5 24.18 -30.31 51.40
C SER A 5 24.13 -29.60 50.02
N GLY A 6 25.15 -28.84 49.59
CA GLY A 6 26.34 -28.44 50.36
C GLY A 6 27.43 -27.65 49.60
N GLY A 7 27.17 -26.41 49.15
CA GLY A 7 28.21 -25.42 48.77
C GLY A 7 28.92 -25.64 47.43
N ALA A 8 29.77 -24.73 46.92
CA ALA A 8 30.07 -23.31 47.25
C ALA A 8 30.52 -22.59 45.95
N LYS A 9 30.25 -21.31 45.61
CA LYS A 9 30.23 -19.99 46.29
C LYS A 9 31.58 -19.25 46.35
N ARG A 10 31.80 -18.30 45.41
CA ARG A 10 32.65 -17.06 45.38
C ARG A 10 32.48 -16.42 43.96
N LYS A 11 32.32 -15.12 43.67
CA LYS A 11 32.88 -13.81 44.11
C LYS A 11 34.38 -13.61 43.79
N ALA A 12 34.88 -12.47 43.27
CA ALA A 12 34.24 -11.22 42.78
C ALA A 12 34.71 -10.91 41.31
N THR A 13 35.07 -9.72 40.79
CA THR A 13 35.34 -8.34 41.29
C THR A 13 35.23 -7.33 40.11
N GLU A 14 35.27 -6.00 40.39
CA GLU A 14 35.38 -4.90 39.40
C GLU A 14 36.86 -4.61 39.01
N GLY A 15 37.10 -3.82 37.94
CA GLY A 15 38.42 -3.24 37.60
C GLY A 15 38.55 -2.68 36.16
N ASP A 16 39.13 -1.48 36.02
CA ASP A 16 39.43 -0.79 34.75
C ASP A 16 40.73 -1.24 34.08
N GLU A 17 40.89 -0.96 32.76
CA GLU A 17 41.98 -0.09 32.21
C GLU A 17 42.05 -0.10 30.65
N ASN A 18 42.85 0.80 30.08
CA ASN A 18 42.92 1.15 28.66
C ASN A 18 43.77 0.21 27.77
N GLY A 19 43.41 0.06 26.49
CA GLY A 19 44.23 -0.66 25.49
C GLY A 19 44.21 -0.05 24.07
N ARG A 20 45.37 0.43 23.58
CA ARG A 20 45.53 1.03 22.23
C ARG A 20 46.04 0.05 21.17
N GLY A 21 45.50 0.16 19.95
CA GLY A 21 46.13 -0.27 18.69
C GLY A 21 45.56 -1.56 18.08
N LYS A 22 45.78 -1.85 16.78
CA LYS A 22 46.52 -1.13 15.74
C LYS A 22 45.74 -1.17 14.41
N ARG A 23 45.62 -0.05 13.69
CA ARG A 23 45.24 -0.08 12.26
C ARG A 23 46.44 -0.61 11.46
N ARG A 24 46.24 -1.61 10.58
CA ARG A 24 47.20 -1.94 9.51
C ARG A 24 46.75 -1.25 8.23
N LEU A 25 47.65 -0.46 7.63
CA LEU A 25 47.55 -0.16 6.21
C LEU A 25 48.00 -1.40 5.43
N VAL A 26 47.42 -1.59 4.25
CA VAL A 26 48.01 -2.40 3.17
C VAL A 26 47.98 -1.51 1.92
N GLN A 27 49.13 -1.35 1.28
CA GLN A 27 49.26 -0.56 0.06
C GLN A 27 48.78 -1.39 -1.14
N SER A 28 48.01 -0.77 -2.04
CA SER A 28 47.71 -1.31 -3.37
C SER A 28 48.52 -0.54 -4.40
N ASN A 29 49.39 -1.21 -5.16
CA ASN A 29 50.24 -0.58 -6.17
C ASN A 29 49.40 0.10 -7.27
N GLU A 30 49.76 1.34 -7.60
CA GLU A 30 49.48 1.89 -8.92
C GLU A 30 50.46 1.29 -9.94
N GLN A 31 49.95 0.71 -11.02
CA GLN A 31 50.70 0.65 -12.28
C GLN A 31 49.83 1.18 -13.42
N LYS A 32 50.41 2.15 -14.14
CA LYS A 32 49.76 2.90 -15.22
C LYS A 32 49.67 2.04 -16.47
N ASN A 33 48.57 2.14 -17.20
CA ASN A 33 48.54 1.92 -18.64
C ASN A 33 47.56 2.92 -19.26
N ALA A 34 48.04 3.73 -20.21
CA ALA A 34 47.23 4.72 -20.91
C ALA A 34 46.73 4.14 -22.25
N PRO A 35 45.52 4.48 -22.72
CA PRO A 35 45.06 4.07 -24.04
C PRO A 35 45.73 4.92 -25.12
N GLN A 36 46.44 4.28 -26.06
CA GLN A 36 46.73 4.92 -27.34
C GLN A 36 45.44 5.10 -28.14
N ARG A 37 45.37 6.19 -28.91
CA ARG A 37 44.43 6.34 -30.02
C ARG A 37 45.16 5.95 -31.31
N ASP A 38 44.43 5.36 -32.23
CA ASP A 38 44.77 5.36 -33.66
C ASP A 38 43.52 5.71 -34.48
N GLU A 39 43.75 6.14 -35.71
CA GLU A 39 42.75 6.79 -36.57
C GLU A 39 41.97 5.81 -37.48
N ASN A 40 40.95 6.35 -38.15
CA ASN A 40 40.11 5.71 -39.18
C ASN A 40 39.08 4.66 -38.68
N GLY A 41 37.79 5.01 -38.81
CA GLY A 41 36.66 4.18 -38.37
C GLY A 41 36.09 3.22 -39.41
N ARG A 42 34.89 2.69 -39.12
CA ARG A 42 34.09 1.69 -39.87
C ARG A 42 34.56 0.22 -39.75
N GLY A 43 34.32 -0.38 -38.59
CA GLY A 43 34.26 -1.84 -38.47
C GLY A 43 33.08 -2.43 -39.25
N LYS A 44 33.35 -3.16 -40.35
CA LYS A 44 32.35 -3.97 -41.08
C LYS A 44 32.11 -5.29 -40.34
N ARG A 45 30.85 -5.77 -40.32
CA ARG A 45 30.52 -7.15 -39.93
C ARG A 45 31.06 -8.14 -40.96
N ARG A 46 31.66 -9.25 -40.50
CA ARG A 46 31.64 -10.57 -41.16
C ARG A 46 31.36 -11.64 -40.12
N LEU A 47 30.71 -12.71 -40.53
CA LEU A 47 30.27 -13.80 -39.68
C LEU A 47 30.37 -15.11 -40.47
N VAL A 48 31.24 -16.02 -40.03
CA VAL A 48 31.32 -17.43 -40.44
C VAL A 48 31.71 -18.24 -39.19
N GLN A 49 31.25 -19.49 -39.15
CA GLN A 49 31.44 -20.47 -38.07
C GLN A 49 32.85 -21.13 -38.22
N SER A 50 33.33 -22.05 -37.38
CA SER A 50 32.62 -23.09 -36.62
C SER A 50 33.45 -23.73 -35.48
N ASN A 51 32.78 -24.62 -34.74
CA ASN A 51 33.31 -25.76 -33.99
C ASN A 51 34.50 -25.57 -33.04
N GLU A 52 34.20 -25.57 -31.74
CA GLU A 52 34.74 -26.66 -30.91
C GLU A 52 33.76 -27.05 -29.79
N GLN A 53 33.66 -28.35 -29.50
CA GLN A 53 32.57 -28.94 -28.72
C GLN A 53 33.04 -29.34 -27.33
N LYS A 54 33.02 -28.40 -26.37
CA LYS A 54 33.42 -28.63 -24.97
C LYS A 54 32.27 -28.37 -24.00
N SER A 55 32.11 -29.29 -23.04
CA SER A 55 30.96 -29.36 -22.15
C SER A 55 30.90 -28.16 -21.18
N ARG A 56 29.74 -27.50 -21.14
CA ARG A 56 29.40 -26.53 -20.10
C ARG A 56 28.04 -26.89 -19.50
N LYS A 57 27.98 -26.97 -18.16
CA LYS A 57 26.73 -27.12 -17.41
C LYS A 57 25.81 -25.95 -17.81
N ILE A 58 24.57 -26.26 -18.19
CA ILE A 58 23.57 -25.22 -18.42
C ILE A 58 23.18 -24.63 -17.06
N LEU A 59 23.84 -23.53 -16.70
CA LEU A 59 23.27 -22.59 -15.73
C LEU A 59 21.92 -22.16 -16.28
N ARG A 60 20.83 -22.51 -15.59
CA ARG A 60 19.49 -22.00 -15.91
C ARG A 60 19.54 -20.49 -15.74
N GLY A 61 19.58 -19.76 -16.86
CA GLY A 61 19.47 -18.31 -16.84
C GLY A 61 18.17 -17.91 -16.16
N ILE A 62 18.22 -16.85 -15.35
CA ILE A 62 17.05 -16.31 -14.66
C ILE A 62 16.00 -15.97 -15.71
N HIS A 63 14.80 -16.58 -15.61
CA HIS A 63 13.71 -16.27 -16.53
C HIS A 63 13.35 -14.79 -16.40
N GLY A 64 13.46 -14.05 -17.49
CA GLY A 64 12.98 -12.67 -17.55
C GLY A 64 11.49 -12.61 -17.21
N CYS A 65 11.12 -11.67 -16.34
CA CYS A 65 9.76 -11.56 -15.82
C CYS A 65 8.76 -11.34 -16.96
N VAL A 66 7.87 -12.31 -17.17
CA VAL A 66 6.71 -12.13 -18.04
C VAL A 66 5.70 -11.27 -17.28
N SER A 67 5.52 -10.02 -17.68
CA SER A 67 4.50 -9.14 -17.11
C SER A 67 3.12 -9.81 -17.19
N PRO A 68 2.25 -9.66 -16.16
CA PRO A 68 0.93 -10.26 -16.16
C PRO A 68 0.15 -9.94 -17.43
N ARG A 69 -0.29 -10.98 -18.16
CA ARG A 69 -1.12 -10.80 -19.35
C ARG A 69 -2.51 -10.35 -18.92
N CYS A 70 -2.79 -9.07 -19.05
CA CYS A 70 -4.10 -8.49 -18.74
C CYS A 70 -5.18 -9.12 -19.65
N SER A 71 -6.07 -9.92 -19.07
CA SER A 71 -7.21 -10.56 -19.74
C SER A 71 -8.35 -9.55 -19.95
N ALA A 72 -8.09 -8.57 -20.82
CA ALA A 72 -8.99 -7.46 -21.12
C ALA A 72 -10.28 -7.89 -21.84
N TYR A 73 -11.23 -8.47 -21.10
CA TYR A 73 -12.60 -8.74 -21.54
C TYR A 73 -13.39 -7.44 -21.70
N THR A 74 -13.12 -6.76 -22.83
CA THR A 74 -14.06 -5.94 -23.59
C THR A 74 -14.99 -5.02 -22.80
N TYR A 75 -14.44 -4.00 -22.14
CA TYR A 75 -15.15 -2.72 -22.00
C TYR A 75 -14.74 -1.80 -23.17
N ARG A 76 -15.66 -1.58 -24.12
CA ARG A 76 -15.46 -0.54 -25.15
C ARG A 76 -15.54 0.84 -24.48
N SER A 77 -14.44 1.57 -24.47
CA SER A 77 -14.43 2.97 -24.06
C SER A 77 -15.07 3.85 -25.14
N THR A 78 -16.30 4.30 -24.91
CA THR A 78 -16.95 5.35 -25.69
C THR A 78 -16.43 6.72 -25.24
N PHE A 79 -15.26 7.11 -25.77
CA PHE A 79 -14.63 8.39 -25.49
C PHE A 79 -14.51 9.21 -26.78
N SER A 80 -15.26 10.32 -26.88
CA SER A 80 -15.25 11.20 -28.04
C SER A 80 -13.97 12.05 -28.09
N TRP A 81 -13.54 12.36 -29.32
CA TRP A 81 -12.28 13.05 -29.57
C TRP A 81 -12.48 14.56 -29.65
N PHE A 82 -11.52 15.29 -29.06
CA PHE A 82 -11.07 16.60 -29.55
C PHE A 82 -9.54 16.60 -29.49
N GLU A 83 -8.88 17.02 -30.57
CA GLU A 83 -7.43 16.92 -30.73
C GLU A 83 -6.69 18.00 -29.92
N GLN A 84 -6.49 17.71 -28.64
CA GLN A 84 -5.27 18.11 -27.95
C GLN A 84 -4.08 17.45 -28.68
N ASP A 85 -2.95 18.17 -28.83
CA ASP A 85 -1.73 17.75 -29.56
C ASP A 85 -1.45 16.23 -29.47
N ILE A 86 -1.04 15.61 -30.59
CA ILE A 86 -0.58 14.21 -30.66
C ILE A 86 0.38 13.87 -29.51
N TRP A 87 1.24 14.80 -29.09
CA TRP A 87 2.13 14.61 -27.93
C TRP A 87 1.43 14.65 -26.58
N THR A 88 0.37 15.46 -26.44
CA THR A 88 -0.57 15.46 -25.30
C THR A 88 -1.51 14.24 -25.30
N TYR A 89 -1.61 13.51 -26.42
CA TYR A 89 -2.20 12.17 -26.48
C TYR A 89 -1.19 11.08 -26.10
N ILE A 90 0.02 11.09 -26.69
CA ILE A 90 1.10 10.13 -26.41
C ILE A 90 1.50 10.14 -24.92
N SER A 91 1.57 11.32 -24.30
CA SER A 91 1.92 11.46 -22.87
C SER A 91 0.97 10.68 -21.93
N ARG A 92 -0.30 10.49 -22.32
CA ARG A 92 -1.30 9.71 -21.57
C ARG A 92 -0.95 8.22 -21.44
N PHE A 93 0.05 7.74 -22.17
CA PHE A 93 0.56 6.36 -22.13
C PHE A 93 1.94 6.24 -21.45
N LEU A 94 2.54 7.35 -21.01
CA LEU A 94 3.82 7.37 -20.30
C LEU A 94 3.63 7.30 -18.78
N ASP A 95 4.48 6.55 -18.07
CA ASP A 95 4.52 6.56 -16.59
C ASP A 95 5.05 7.89 -16.06
N GLY A 96 4.79 8.21 -14.78
CA GLY A 96 5.25 9.46 -14.17
C GLY A 96 6.76 9.72 -14.33
N LYS A 97 7.59 8.67 -14.30
CA LYS A 97 9.05 8.81 -14.48
C LYS A 97 9.40 9.16 -15.93
N SER A 98 8.72 8.59 -16.91
CA SER A 98 8.89 8.92 -18.33
C SER A 98 8.31 10.29 -18.68
N LEU A 99 7.20 10.70 -18.06
CA LEU A 99 6.66 12.06 -18.17
C LEU A 99 7.68 13.12 -17.72
N VAL A 100 8.22 12.99 -16.50
CA VAL A 100 9.27 13.90 -16.00
C VAL A 100 10.50 13.92 -16.90
N ARG A 101 10.96 12.75 -17.37
CA ARG A 101 12.09 12.65 -18.29
C ARG A 101 11.83 13.37 -19.61
N LEU A 102 10.65 13.20 -20.20
CA LEU A 102 10.27 13.87 -21.45
C LEU A 102 10.19 15.39 -21.25
N GLY A 103 9.55 15.84 -20.17
CA GLY A 103 9.45 17.25 -19.79
C GLY A 103 10.78 17.93 -19.44
N ALA A 104 11.84 17.14 -19.19
CA ALA A 104 13.21 17.64 -18.98
C ALA A 104 14.04 17.76 -20.28
N THR A 105 13.58 17.21 -21.42
CA THR A 105 14.37 17.21 -22.67
C THR A 105 14.47 18.58 -23.34
N ASN A 106 13.39 19.37 -23.37
CA ASN A 106 13.37 20.74 -23.87
C ASN A 106 12.15 21.53 -23.34
N LYS A 107 12.17 22.86 -23.52
CA LYS A 107 11.11 23.79 -23.05
C LYS A 107 9.72 23.52 -23.66
N TRP A 108 9.64 22.94 -24.86
CA TRP A 108 8.38 22.69 -25.55
C TRP A 108 7.69 21.44 -24.99
N PHE A 109 8.42 20.34 -24.83
CA PHE A 109 7.93 19.19 -24.06
C PHE A 109 7.62 19.54 -22.61
N ASN A 110 8.41 20.41 -21.97
CA ASN A 110 8.11 20.89 -20.63
C ASN A 110 6.72 21.53 -20.56
N LYS A 111 6.37 22.42 -21.50
CA LYS A 111 5.05 23.06 -21.56
C LYS A 111 3.90 22.05 -21.68
N ILE A 112 4.03 21.06 -22.57
CA ILE A 112 3.03 20.00 -22.77
C ILE A 112 2.90 19.11 -21.54
N ILE A 113 4.01 18.70 -20.94
CA ILE A 113 4.02 17.83 -19.76
C ILE A 113 3.47 18.56 -18.53
N MET A 114 3.58 19.89 -18.45
CA MET A 114 2.97 20.70 -17.38
C MET A 114 1.46 20.97 -17.60
N GLU A 115 0.83 20.45 -18.65
CA GLU A 115 -0.63 20.48 -18.78
C GLU A 115 -1.29 19.50 -17.79
N ASP A 116 -2.11 20.04 -16.89
CA ASP A 116 -2.74 19.29 -15.79
C ASP A 116 -3.60 18.10 -16.28
N ALA A 117 -4.14 18.21 -17.50
CA ALA A 117 -4.85 17.11 -18.17
C ALA A 117 -3.99 15.85 -18.35
N VAL A 118 -2.69 15.99 -18.65
CA VAL A 118 -1.76 14.85 -18.81
C VAL A 118 -1.65 14.07 -17.51
N TRP A 119 -1.47 14.77 -16.39
CA TRP A 119 -1.35 14.17 -15.07
C TRP A 119 -2.66 13.60 -14.57
N ARG A 120 -3.81 14.18 -14.94
CA ARG A 120 -5.12 13.56 -14.73
C ARG A 120 -5.21 12.19 -15.41
N PHE A 121 -4.85 12.10 -16.69
CA PHE A 121 -4.89 10.82 -17.41
C PHE A 121 -3.89 9.80 -16.85
N ALA A 122 -2.66 10.22 -16.52
CA ALA A 122 -1.67 9.36 -15.87
C ALA A 122 -2.16 8.87 -14.48
N CYS A 123 -2.72 9.75 -13.66
CA CYS A 123 -3.22 9.43 -12.33
C CYS A 123 -4.36 8.41 -12.37
N LEU A 124 -5.39 8.66 -13.19
CA LEU A 124 -6.54 7.75 -13.32
C LEU A 124 -6.12 6.37 -13.87
N ARG A 125 -5.18 6.35 -14.82
CA ARG A 125 -4.61 5.12 -15.39
C ARG A 125 -3.81 4.33 -14.34
N ASP A 126 -2.88 4.97 -13.65
CA ASP A 126 -1.95 4.29 -12.73
C ASP A 126 -2.64 3.89 -11.42
N LEU A 127 -3.69 4.61 -11.01
CA LEU A 127 -4.60 4.21 -9.93
C LEU A 127 -5.72 3.26 -10.40
N GLN A 128 -5.84 3.00 -11.70
CA GLN A 128 -6.83 2.12 -12.33
C GLN A 128 -8.31 2.48 -12.03
N VAL A 129 -8.61 3.76 -11.83
CA VAL A 129 -9.97 4.26 -11.52
C VAL A 129 -10.68 4.83 -12.75
N PRO A 130 -11.96 4.48 -13.01
CA PRO A 130 -12.58 4.67 -14.32
C PRO A 130 -13.13 6.08 -14.62
N LYS A 131 -13.17 6.98 -13.63
CA LYS A 131 -13.78 8.31 -13.76
C LYS A 131 -12.95 9.40 -13.08
N PRO A 132 -12.77 10.58 -13.72
CA PRO A 132 -12.36 11.78 -13.00
C PRO A 132 -13.46 12.20 -12.03
N TYR A 133 -13.07 12.61 -10.83
CA TYR A 133 -13.91 13.38 -9.92
C TYR A 133 -13.47 14.85 -9.96
N SER A 134 -14.32 15.75 -9.45
CA SER A 134 -13.90 17.12 -9.20
C SER A 134 -12.86 17.13 -8.08
N VAL A 135 -11.76 17.86 -8.28
CA VAL A 135 -10.67 18.02 -7.31
C VAL A 135 -10.37 19.51 -7.16
N SER A 136 -9.98 19.91 -5.95
CA SER A 136 -9.55 21.26 -5.60
C SER A 136 -8.08 21.53 -5.93
N SER A 137 -7.26 20.48 -5.96
CA SER A 137 -5.82 20.54 -6.26
C SER A 137 -5.50 20.13 -7.69
N SER A 138 -4.37 20.61 -8.22
CA SER A 138 -3.88 20.20 -9.54
C SER A 138 -3.48 18.73 -9.58
N TRP A 139 -3.79 18.05 -10.68
CA TRP A 139 -3.48 16.64 -10.89
C TRP A 139 -1.98 16.34 -10.86
N ILE A 140 -1.12 17.32 -11.19
CA ILE A 140 0.35 17.21 -10.97
C ILE A 140 0.68 16.93 -9.50
N LYS A 141 0.12 17.74 -8.57
CA LYS A 141 0.36 17.59 -7.12
C LYS A 141 -0.24 16.30 -6.59
N ILE A 142 -1.46 16.00 -7.02
CA ILE A 142 -2.19 14.78 -6.66
C ILE A 142 -1.39 13.52 -7.06
N TYR A 143 -0.89 13.47 -8.31
CA TYR A 143 -0.07 12.36 -8.79
C TYR A 143 1.20 12.21 -7.94
N ALA A 144 1.91 13.31 -7.66
CA ALA A 144 3.10 13.27 -6.81
C ALA A 144 2.78 12.61 -5.46
N SER A 145 1.80 13.12 -4.71
CA SER A 145 1.46 12.57 -3.38
C SER A 145 0.92 11.12 -3.42
N ALA A 146 0.24 10.73 -4.49
CA ALA A 146 -0.29 9.37 -4.65
C ALA A 146 0.81 8.30 -4.82
N PHE A 147 2.02 8.71 -5.22
CA PHE A 147 3.11 7.81 -5.64
C PHE A 147 4.49 8.13 -5.02
N ASP A 148 4.67 9.23 -4.28
CA ASP A 148 5.95 9.61 -3.63
C ASP A 148 6.21 8.96 -2.27
N GLY A 149 5.16 8.44 -1.60
CA GLY A 149 5.22 7.81 -0.28
C GLY A 149 4.61 8.64 0.86
N SER A 150 4.24 9.89 0.63
CA SER A 150 3.54 10.77 1.60
C SER A 150 2.20 10.20 2.09
N HIS A 151 1.60 9.32 1.29
CA HIS A 151 0.39 8.56 1.60
C HIS A 151 0.60 7.38 2.56
N SER A 152 1.83 6.99 2.89
CA SER A 152 2.10 5.79 3.71
C SER A 152 1.87 6.02 5.21
N TYR A 153 1.58 4.96 5.97
CA TYR A 153 1.50 5.01 7.44
C TYR A 153 2.84 5.41 8.08
N LEU A 154 3.95 5.09 7.39
CA LEU A 154 5.31 5.54 7.68
C LEU A 154 5.47 7.07 7.67
N PHE A 155 4.50 7.86 7.23
CA PHE A 155 4.59 9.31 7.34
C PHE A 155 4.62 9.76 8.81
N HIS A 156 3.69 9.27 9.64
CA HIS A 156 3.54 9.66 11.06
C HIS A 156 3.98 8.61 12.09
N GLN A 157 3.88 7.30 11.81
CA GLN A 157 4.02 6.25 12.85
C GLN A 157 5.11 5.20 12.51
N LYS A 158 6.30 5.70 12.16
CA LYS A 158 7.49 4.92 11.73
C LYS A 158 7.92 3.82 12.70
N GLU A 159 7.86 4.09 14.00
CA GLU A 159 8.37 3.20 15.05
C GLU A 159 7.48 1.97 15.30
N LYS A 160 6.20 2.07 14.94
CA LYS A 160 5.20 1.00 15.11
C LYS A 160 4.98 0.20 13.81
N HIS A 161 5.30 0.77 12.65
CA HIS A 161 5.16 0.09 11.36
C HIS A 161 6.09 -1.13 11.25
N ILE A 162 5.55 -2.27 10.81
CA ILE A 162 6.30 -3.48 10.46
C ILE A 162 6.42 -3.56 8.94
N ASP A 163 5.29 -3.69 8.24
CA ASP A 163 5.22 -3.87 6.78
C ASP A 163 3.90 -3.32 6.20
N TRP A 164 3.81 -3.14 4.88
CA TRP A 164 2.63 -2.61 4.21
C TRP A 164 2.45 -3.10 2.77
N MET A 165 1.20 -3.02 2.29
CA MET A 165 0.84 -3.31 0.90
C MET A 165 -0.16 -2.27 0.39
N ARG A 166 0.17 -1.59 -0.71
CA ARG A 166 -0.82 -0.84 -1.50
C ARG A 166 -1.85 -1.81 -2.06
N ILE A 167 -3.12 -1.64 -1.71
CA ILE A 167 -4.22 -2.45 -2.26
C ILE A 167 -4.66 -1.87 -3.61
N GLY A 168 -4.72 -0.54 -3.72
CA GLY A 168 -5.03 0.16 -4.97
C GLY A 168 -5.74 1.49 -4.71
N ALA A 169 -6.64 1.86 -5.62
CA ALA A 169 -7.61 2.93 -5.40
C ALA A 169 -9.02 2.51 -5.83
N PHE A 170 -10.02 3.06 -5.15
CA PHE A 170 -11.44 2.87 -5.42
C PHE A 170 -12.15 4.23 -5.32
N THR A 171 -13.48 4.27 -5.48
CA THR A 171 -14.24 5.51 -5.44
C THR A 171 -15.43 5.41 -4.50
N LEU A 172 -15.66 6.48 -3.72
CA LEU A 172 -16.85 6.65 -2.90
C LEU A 172 -17.63 7.83 -3.49
N ASP A 173 -18.91 7.66 -3.81
CA ASP A 173 -19.74 8.68 -4.45
C ASP A 173 -20.94 9.11 -3.58
N SER A 174 -21.45 8.24 -2.71
CA SER A 174 -22.77 8.40 -2.09
C SER A 174 -22.80 9.17 -0.77
N ARG A 175 -21.70 9.79 -0.35
CA ARG A 175 -21.50 10.43 0.98
C ARG A 175 -21.63 9.46 2.17
N MET A 176 -21.91 8.18 1.94
CA MET A 176 -22.17 7.17 2.95
C MET A 176 -21.38 5.88 2.67
N SER A 177 -20.77 5.30 3.70
CA SER A 177 -20.01 4.06 3.57
C SER A 177 -20.43 3.02 4.61
N LEU A 178 -20.49 1.76 4.19
CA LEU A 178 -20.62 0.60 5.09
C LEU A 178 -19.22 0.09 5.43
N LEU A 179 -18.88 0.10 6.71
CA LEU A 179 -17.68 -0.54 7.26
C LEU A 179 -18.07 -1.89 7.86
N THR A 180 -17.27 -2.93 7.67
CA THR A 180 -17.53 -4.26 8.26
C THR A 180 -16.24 -5.02 8.58
N GLU A 181 -16.24 -5.77 9.67
CA GLU A 181 -15.25 -6.81 9.99
C GLU A 181 -15.65 -8.22 9.52
N SER A 182 -16.86 -8.38 9.00
CA SER A 182 -17.36 -9.66 8.47
C SER A 182 -17.65 -9.58 6.97
N LEU A 183 -17.10 -10.56 6.25
CA LEU A 183 -17.32 -10.82 4.83
C LEU A 183 -18.01 -12.18 4.59
N SER A 184 -18.56 -12.79 5.65
CA SER A 184 -19.17 -14.12 5.60
C SER A 184 -20.69 -14.06 5.44
N GLY A 185 -21.22 -14.87 4.52
CA GLY A 185 -22.66 -14.95 4.25
C GLY A 185 -23.21 -13.76 3.44
N GLN A 186 -24.52 -13.52 3.53
CA GLN A 186 -25.13 -12.31 2.96
C GLN A 186 -24.79 -11.11 3.84
N LEU A 187 -24.11 -10.11 3.27
CA LEU A 187 -23.73 -8.88 3.96
C LEU A 187 -24.98 -8.10 4.39
N LYS A 188 -25.26 -8.11 5.69
CA LYS A 188 -26.40 -7.44 6.30
C LYS A 188 -26.05 -5.96 6.51
N VAL A 189 -26.75 -5.08 5.79
CA VAL A 189 -26.73 -3.64 6.09
C VAL A 189 -27.37 -3.44 7.47
N PRO A 190 -26.70 -2.75 8.41
CA PRO A 190 -27.30 -2.40 9.70
C PRO A 190 -28.59 -1.60 9.56
N ARG A 191 -29.51 -1.76 10.51
CA ARG A 191 -30.62 -0.82 10.69
C ARG A 191 -30.11 0.46 11.35
N GLU A 192 -30.79 1.59 11.10
CA GLU A 192 -30.41 2.87 11.70
C GLU A 192 -30.39 2.82 13.23
N GLY A 193 -29.40 3.48 13.82
CA GLY A 193 -29.09 3.48 15.24
C GLY A 193 -27.73 4.15 15.48
N THR A 194 -27.23 4.06 16.71
CA THR A 194 -25.86 4.50 17.03
C THR A 194 -24.83 3.51 16.51
N ILE A 195 -23.58 3.94 16.30
CA ILE A 195 -22.53 3.10 15.70
C ILE A 195 -22.25 1.87 16.57
N GLU A 196 -22.26 2.03 17.89
CA GLU A 196 -22.03 0.95 18.85
C GLU A 196 -23.11 -0.13 18.74
N ARG A 197 -24.39 0.25 18.56
CA ARG A 197 -25.50 -0.69 18.36
C ARG A 197 -25.41 -1.42 17.02
N MET A 198 -24.98 -0.73 15.96
CA MET A 198 -24.75 -1.36 14.65
C MET A 198 -23.63 -2.40 14.74
N LEU A 199 -22.49 -2.03 15.35
CA LEU A 199 -21.35 -2.91 15.58
C LEU A 199 -21.72 -4.12 16.45
N GLN A 200 -22.32 -3.91 17.63
CA GLN A 200 -22.75 -4.99 18.53
C GLN A 200 -23.74 -5.98 17.91
N SER A 201 -24.52 -5.56 16.91
CA SER A 201 -25.51 -6.42 16.26
C SER A 201 -25.00 -7.16 15.01
N SER A 202 -23.84 -6.79 14.45
CA SER A 202 -23.44 -7.25 13.12
C SER A 202 -21.94 -7.25 12.79
N GLY A 203 -21.08 -6.64 13.62
CA GLY A 203 -19.69 -6.35 13.24
C GLY A 203 -19.59 -5.34 12.07
N SER A 204 -20.59 -4.50 11.88
CA SER A 204 -20.63 -3.53 10.78
C SER A 204 -21.37 -2.24 11.15
N CYS A 205 -21.02 -1.12 10.52
CA CYS A 205 -21.64 0.18 10.78
C CYS A 205 -21.71 1.05 9.52
N ILE A 206 -22.68 1.96 9.48
CA ILE A 206 -22.81 2.95 8.41
C ILE A 206 -22.26 4.28 8.93
N ILE A 207 -21.33 4.88 8.18
CA ILE A 207 -20.86 6.24 8.41
C ILE A 207 -21.35 7.19 7.31
N LYS A 208 -21.59 8.45 7.69
CA LYS A 208 -22.11 9.54 6.85
C LYS A 208 -20.99 10.56 6.60
N ASP A 209 -21.29 11.60 5.82
CA ASP A 209 -20.41 12.75 5.57
C ASP A 209 -19.03 12.42 4.98
N ILE A 210 -18.96 11.34 4.20
CA ILE A 210 -17.77 10.94 3.43
C ILE A 210 -17.48 11.99 2.33
N LYS A 211 -16.20 12.35 2.15
CA LYS A 211 -15.76 13.11 0.98
C LYS A 211 -15.87 12.25 -0.28
N SER A 212 -16.85 12.53 -1.14
CA SER A 212 -17.00 11.84 -2.41
C SER A 212 -15.81 12.11 -3.33
N GLY A 213 -15.23 11.06 -3.92
CA GLY A 213 -14.01 11.16 -4.70
C GLY A 213 -13.28 9.83 -4.90
N ILE A 214 -11.98 9.93 -5.22
CA ILE A 214 -11.07 8.78 -5.32
C ILE A 214 -10.43 8.55 -3.95
N TRP A 215 -10.35 7.30 -3.53
CA TRP A 215 -9.79 6.87 -2.26
C TRP A 215 -8.67 5.86 -2.50
N ILE A 216 -7.48 6.12 -1.97
CA ILE A 216 -6.36 5.16 -1.95
C ILE A 216 -6.54 4.24 -0.76
N ALA A 217 -6.34 2.94 -0.96
CA ALA A 217 -6.42 1.93 0.08
C ALA A 217 -5.09 1.19 0.24
N ASP A 218 -4.64 1.07 1.49
CA ASP A 218 -3.41 0.36 1.86
C ASP A 218 -3.68 -0.54 3.07
N LEU A 219 -3.06 -1.72 3.08
CA LEU A 219 -2.97 -2.58 4.24
C LEU A 219 -1.67 -2.28 4.98
N GLN A 220 -1.75 -2.15 6.31
CA GLN A 220 -0.62 -1.88 7.19
C GLN A 220 -0.54 -2.99 8.24
N LEU A 221 0.68 -3.47 8.50
CA LEU A 221 1.00 -4.40 9.57
C LEU A 221 1.85 -3.66 10.60
N VAL A 222 1.40 -3.60 11.85
CA VAL A 222 2.01 -2.73 12.88
C VAL A 222 2.15 -3.46 14.21
N ARG A 223 3.12 -3.06 15.03
CA ARG A 223 3.37 -3.57 16.38
C ARG A 223 2.15 -3.33 17.29
N CYS A 224 1.95 -4.20 18.27
CA CYS A 224 0.86 -4.08 19.24
C CYS A 224 0.92 -2.71 19.96
N PRO A 225 -0.13 -1.88 19.85
CA PRO A 225 -0.13 -0.50 20.34
C PRO A 225 -0.24 -0.38 21.87
N VAL A 226 -0.33 -1.51 22.59
CA VAL A 226 -0.50 -1.56 24.05
C VAL A 226 0.85 -1.67 24.77
N CYS A 227 1.83 -2.36 24.18
CA CYS A 227 3.10 -2.69 24.82
C CYS A 227 4.27 -1.80 24.35
N ASP A 228 4.33 -1.44 23.06
CA ASP A 228 5.48 -0.78 22.37
C ASP A 228 6.87 -1.44 22.54
N LEU A 229 6.98 -2.52 23.31
CA LEU A 229 8.18 -3.34 23.43
C LEU A 229 8.51 -4.00 22.09
N SER A 230 9.77 -3.92 21.66
CA SER A 230 10.28 -4.61 20.47
C SER A 230 10.30 -6.14 20.59
N THR A 231 10.04 -6.68 21.79
CA THR A 231 9.91 -8.11 22.11
C THR A 231 8.44 -8.56 22.23
N CYS A 232 7.50 -7.73 21.78
CA CYS A 232 6.07 -8.00 21.83
C CYS A 232 5.62 -8.54 20.47
N ASP A 233 5.49 -9.87 20.33
CA ASP A 233 5.09 -10.53 19.07
C ASP A 233 3.67 -10.14 18.59
N GLY A 234 2.87 -9.57 19.50
CA GLY A 234 1.56 -9.02 19.22
C GLY A 234 1.59 -8.05 18.04
N THR A 235 0.84 -8.40 17.00
CA THR A 235 0.79 -7.67 15.73
C THR A 235 -0.65 -7.26 15.44
N MET A 236 -0.83 -6.02 14.97
CA MET A 236 -2.13 -5.44 14.61
C MET A 236 -2.21 -5.21 13.10
N GLN A 237 -3.29 -5.69 12.50
CA GLN A 237 -3.63 -5.42 11.10
C GLN A 237 -4.42 -4.11 11.00
N THR A 238 -4.15 -3.28 10.00
CA THR A 238 -4.93 -2.06 9.74
C THR A 238 -5.23 -1.86 8.27
N LEU A 239 -6.51 -1.78 7.90
CA LEU A 239 -6.96 -1.27 6.61
C LEU A 239 -7.14 0.25 6.71
N ASP A 240 -6.27 1.01 6.03
CA ASP A 240 -6.39 2.45 5.87
C ASP A 240 -6.96 2.76 4.47
N ALA A 241 -8.02 3.55 4.41
CA ALA A 241 -8.52 4.16 3.18
C ALA A 241 -8.54 5.69 3.31
N ARG A 242 -7.92 6.39 2.37
CA ARG A 242 -7.66 7.84 2.44
C ARG A 242 -8.07 8.54 1.15
N HIS A 243 -8.80 9.65 1.27
CA HIS A 243 -9.17 10.46 0.12
C HIS A 243 -7.93 11.00 -0.61
N LEU A 244 -7.92 10.97 -1.94
CA LEU A 244 -6.76 11.27 -2.79
C LEU A 244 -6.12 12.65 -2.54
N GLU A 245 -6.89 13.65 -2.11
CA GLU A 245 -6.40 15.00 -1.78
C GLU A 245 -5.90 15.17 -0.33
N LEU A 246 -6.08 14.18 0.56
CA LEU A 246 -5.70 14.28 1.99
C LEU A 246 -4.22 14.66 2.15
N PHE A 247 -3.37 14.00 1.37
CA PHE A 247 -1.91 14.15 1.39
C PHE A 247 -1.42 15.57 0.99
N LEU A 248 -2.30 16.37 0.37
CA LEU A 248 -2.02 17.76 0.00
C LEU A 248 -2.46 18.77 1.05
N SER A 249 -3.23 18.34 2.06
CA SER A 249 -3.74 19.20 3.14
C SER A 249 -2.63 19.45 4.17
N GLU A 250 -2.36 20.71 4.54
CA GLU A 250 -1.29 21.03 5.49
C GLU A 250 -1.52 20.36 6.86
N GLY A 251 -2.77 20.34 7.36
CA GLY A 251 -3.12 19.70 8.63
C GLY A 251 -2.87 18.18 8.70
N TYR A 252 -2.79 17.51 7.54
CA TYR A 252 -2.33 16.11 7.47
C TYR A 252 -0.80 16.01 7.46
N LYS A 253 -0.09 16.97 6.86
CA LYS A 253 1.37 16.99 6.75
C LYS A 253 2.05 17.41 8.05
N ASP A 254 1.49 18.38 8.77
CA ASP A 254 2.00 18.86 10.06
C ASP A 254 1.62 17.95 11.24
N GLY A 255 0.65 17.05 11.06
CA GLY A 255 0.18 16.10 12.08
C GLY A 255 -0.90 16.65 13.01
N SER A 256 -1.49 17.81 12.72
CA SER A 256 -2.59 18.38 13.51
C SER A 256 -3.96 17.72 13.27
N TRP A 257 -4.10 16.89 12.23
CA TRP A 257 -5.32 16.10 11.96
C TRP A 257 -5.18 14.67 12.48
N ASP A 258 -6.01 14.32 13.46
CA ASP A 258 -5.98 13.03 14.15
C ASP A 258 -7.13 12.08 13.76
N TYR A 259 -6.94 10.79 14.06
CA TYR A 259 -7.98 9.76 13.94
C TYR A 259 -8.86 9.71 15.18
N ASN A 260 -10.16 9.94 14.99
CA ASN A 260 -11.16 9.81 16.05
C ASN A 260 -11.73 8.38 16.06
N LEU A 261 -11.77 7.73 17.23
CA LEU A 261 -12.44 6.44 17.42
C LEU A 261 -13.96 6.64 17.36
N ILE A 262 -14.61 6.01 16.38
CA ILE A 262 -16.08 6.08 16.19
C ILE A 262 -16.81 4.84 16.70
N GLY A 263 -16.09 3.78 17.07
CA GLY A 263 -16.66 2.57 17.62
C GLY A 263 -15.69 1.40 17.66
N SER A 264 -16.02 0.37 18.43
CA SER A 264 -15.25 -0.87 18.52
C SER A 264 -16.16 -2.08 18.73
N HIS A 265 -15.66 -3.26 18.39
CA HIS A 265 -16.33 -4.53 18.60
C HIS A 265 -15.31 -5.57 19.08
N LYS A 266 -15.68 -6.39 20.07
CA LYS A 266 -14.79 -7.38 20.69
C LYS A 266 -15.36 -8.78 20.49
N LEU A 267 -14.77 -9.52 19.56
CA LEU A 267 -15.04 -10.93 19.33
C LEU A 267 -14.29 -11.73 20.39
N GLN A 268 -14.99 -12.26 21.40
CA GLN A 268 -14.40 -12.98 22.55
C GLN A 268 -14.48 -14.50 22.35
N LYS A 269 -13.84 -14.98 21.28
CA LYS A 269 -13.73 -16.39 20.89
C LYS A 269 -12.74 -16.50 19.74
N ASP A 270 -12.24 -17.71 19.49
CA ASP A 270 -11.45 -18.00 18.30
C ASP A 270 -12.13 -17.50 17.01
N ALA A 271 -11.30 -16.85 16.20
CA ALA A 271 -11.69 -16.22 14.95
C ALA A 271 -10.65 -16.58 13.89
N GLY A 272 -10.98 -17.54 13.02
CA GLY A 272 -10.04 -18.03 11.98
C GLY A 272 -9.65 -17.02 10.88
N ALA A 273 -10.14 -15.77 10.92
CA ALA A 273 -9.67 -14.70 10.04
C ALA A 273 -9.91 -13.28 10.59
N ALA A 274 -8.93 -12.40 10.42
CA ALA A 274 -9.08 -10.95 10.52
C ALA A 274 -9.50 -10.39 9.15
N CYS A 275 -10.78 -10.01 9.03
CA CYS A 275 -11.34 -9.41 7.81
C CYS A 275 -11.70 -7.94 8.06
N GLY A 276 -11.51 -7.07 7.07
CA GLY A 276 -11.95 -5.67 7.14
C GLY A 276 -12.34 -5.16 5.76
N ALA A 277 -13.47 -4.47 5.64
CA ALA A 277 -13.93 -3.97 4.35
C ALA A 277 -14.70 -2.66 4.45
N ILE A 278 -14.62 -1.90 3.35
CA ILE A 278 -15.19 -0.56 3.17
C ILE A 278 -15.93 -0.58 1.83
N PHE A 279 -17.23 -0.32 1.85
CA PHE A 279 -18.08 -0.27 0.66
C PHE A 279 -18.73 1.11 0.53
N ASP A 280 -18.89 1.61 -0.69
CA ASP A 280 -19.90 2.64 -0.95
C ASP A 280 -21.30 2.04 -0.78
N LEU A 281 -22.14 2.67 0.05
CA LEU A 281 -23.44 2.12 0.42
C LEU A 281 -24.42 2.00 -0.78
N LYS A 282 -24.33 2.92 -1.75
CA LYS A 282 -25.18 2.94 -2.96
C LYS A 282 -24.78 1.86 -3.95
N HIS A 283 -23.48 1.54 -4.04
CA HIS A 283 -22.95 0.51 -4.94
C HIS A 283 -22.82 -0.87 -4.29
N LEU A 284 -23.28 -1.04 -3.04
CA LEU A 284 -23.20 -2.30 -2.30
C LEU A 284 -23.85 -3.49 -3.03
N LYS A 285 -24.97 -3.24 -3.72
CA LYS A 285 -25.70 -4.25 -4.52
C LYS A 285 -25.28 -4.29 -6.00
N ALA A 286 -24.33 -3.45 -6.42
CA ALA A 286 -23.86 -3.42 -7.79
C ALA A 286 -22.98 -4.64 -8.11
N SER A 287 -23.05 -5.15 -9.34
CA SER A 287 -22.23 -6.28 -9.80
C SER A 287 -20.72 -6.02 -9.67
N SER A 288 -20.29 -4.76 -9.75
CA SER A 288 -18.91 -4.33 -9.50
C SER A 288 -18.37 -4.75 -8.13
N SER A 289 -19.24 -4.84 -7.12
CA SER A 289 -18.89 -5.12 -5.72
C SER A 289 -18.95 -6.62 -5.40
N SER A 290 -19.50 -7.44 -6.30
CA SER A 290 -19.78 -8.86 -6.08
C SER A 290 -18.53 -9.73 -5.93
N GLY A 291 -17.40 -9.36 -6.56
CA GLY A 291 -16.14 -10.09 -6.44
C GLY A 291 -15.57 -10.10 -5.02
N ILE A 292 -15.80 -9.02 -4.26
CA ILE A 292 -15.39 -8.94 -2.84
C ILE A 292 -16.18 -9.94 -1.99
N LEU A 293 -17.49 -10.04 -2.23
CA LEU A 293 -18.39 -10.94 -1.50
C LEU A 293 -18.18 -12.41 -1.88
N GLN A 294 -17.58 -12.70 -3.03
CA GLN A 294 -17.16 -14.04 -3.44
C GLN A 294 -15.83 -14.42 -2.78
N LEU A 295 -15.81 -14.47 -1.44
CA LEU A 295 -14.60 -14.61 -0.60
C LEU A 295 -13.58 -15.65 -1.13
N LYS A 296 -14.06 -16.85 -1.48
CA LYS A 296 -13.24 -17.96 -2.04
C LYS A 296 -12.51 -17.65 -3.36
N SER A 297 -12.81 -16.54 -4.04
CA SER A 297 -12.16 -16.17 -5.30
C SER A 297 -10.86 -15.38 -5.12
N TRP A 298 -10.57 -14.89 -3.91
CA TRP A 298 -9.41 -14.01 -3.63
C TRP A 298 -8.72 -14.25 -2.28
N THR A 299 -9.36 -14.95 -1.32
CA THR A 299 -8.69 -15.39 -0.09
C THR A 299 -7.76 -16.58 -0.36
N GLY A 300 -6.65 -16.67 0.38
CA GLY A 300 -5.74 -17.82 0.33
C GLY A 300 -6.37 -19.11 0.86
N GLU A 301 -5.67 -20.22 0.63
CA GLU A 301 -6.01 -21.55 1.14
C GLU A 301 -6.05 -21.59 2.69
N PRO A 302 -6.67 -22.61 3.34
CA PRO A 302 -6.85 -22.65 4.80
C PRO A 302 -5.59 -22.40 5.64
N ASP A 303 -4.43 -22.84 5.17
CA ASP A 303 -3.15 -22.71 5.87
C ASP A 303 -2.37 -21.42 5.48
N ASP A 304 -2.90 -20.61 4.57
CA ASP A 304 -2.27 -19.39 4.07
C ASP A 304 -2.55 -18.19 4.99
N SER A 305 -1.63 -17.96 5.92
CA SER A 305 -1.64 -16.83 6.85
C SER A 305 -1.20 -15.49 6.22
N GLN A 306 -0.81 -15.44 4.94
CA GLN A 306 -0.44 -14.17 4.32
C GLN A 306 -1.69 -13.31 4.09
N PRO A 307 -1.66 -12.02 4.44
CA PRO A 307 -2.77 -11.12 4.18
C PRO A 307 -3.13 -11.03 2.70
N LYS A 308 -4.41 -11.23 2.38
CA LYS A 308 -4.95 -11.00 1.04
C LYS A 308 -5.80 -9.74 1.04
N ALA A 309 -5.82 -9.06 -0.10
CA ALA A 309 -6.65 -7.89 -0.31
C ALA A 309 -7.29 -7.94 -1.70
N VAL A 310 -8.47 -7.34 -1.82
CA VAL A 310 -9.22 -7.21 -3.08
C VAL A 310 -9.81 -5.81 -3.18
N ILE A 311 -9.87 -5.28 -4.39
CA ILE A 311 -10.41 -3.97 -4.67
C ILE A 311 -11.40 -4.01 -5.83
N ALA A 312 -12.44 -3.20 -5.71
CA ALA A 312 -13.51 -3.02 -6.68
C ALA A 312 -13.71 -1.51 -6.92
N PRO A 313 -14.35 -1.09 -8.02
CA PRO A 313 -14.53 0.33 -8.34
C PRO A 313 -15.18 1.19 -7.23
N HIS A 314 -15.96 0.56 -6.33
CA HIS A 314 -16.65 1.23 -5.23
C HIS A 314 -16.48 0.53 -3.86
N ALA A 315 -15.48 -0.33 -3.69
CA ALA A 315 -15.24 -1.03 -2.43
C ALA A 315 -13.80 -1.58 -2.32
N VAL A 316 -13.33 -1.82 -1.09
CA VAL A 316 -12.06 -2.49 -0.81
C VAL A 316 -12.22 -3.43 0.38
N ALA A 317 -11.49 -4.55 0.39
CA ALA A 317 -11.47 -5.50 1.50
C ALA A 317 -10.10 -6.14 1.70
N VAL A 318 -9.85 -6.56 2.95
CA VAL A 318 -8.71 -7.37 3.38
C VAL A 318 -9.19 -8.59 4.16
N HIS A 319 -8.44 -9.69 4.08
CA HIS A 319 -8.68 -10.93 4.80
C HIS A 319 -7.34 -11.63 5.07
N THR A 320 -7.08 -11.92 6.33
CA THR A 320 -5.87 -12.62 6.81
C THR A 320 -6.31 -13.77 7.67
N ARG A 321 -5.86 -15.00 7.37
CA ARG A 321 -6.16 -16.15 8.23
C ARG A 321 -5.36 -16.07 9.52
N LEU A 322 -5.99 -16.46 10.60
CA LEU A 322 -5.38 -16.47 11.93
C LEU A 322 -5.19 -17.91 12.40
N GLN A 323 -4.17 -18.10 13.23
CA GLN A 323 -4.05 -19.30 14.07
C GLN A 323 -5.02 -19.19 15.25
N GLU A 324 -5.19 -20.27 16.02
CA GLU A 324 -6.06 -20.32 17.21
C GLU A 324 -5.80 -19.12 18.15
N ASN A 325 -6.86 -18.40 18.53
CA ASN A 325 -6.75 -17.15 19.29
C ASN A 325 -7.87 -16.96 20.35
N GLU A 326 -7.60 -16.13 21.37
CA GLU A 326 -8.63 -15.72 22.35
C GLU A 326 -9.66 -14.73 21.76
N GLY A 327 -9.38 -14.21 20.56
CA GLY A 327 -10.30 -13.44 19.73
C GLY A 327 -9.68 -12.16 19.16
N ILE A 328 -10.56 -11.24 18.74
CA ILE A 328 -10.17 -9.99 18.05
C ILE A 328 -10.89 -8.79 18.66
N LEU A 329 -10.13 -7.71 18.92
CA LEU A 329 -10.67 -6.37 19.10
C LEU A 329 -10.55 -5.60 17.77
N VAL A 330 -11.69 -5.29 17.17
CA VAL A 330 -11.78 -4.40 16.00
C VAL A 330 -12.13 -2.98 16.48
N LYS A 331 -11.45 -1.99 15.93
CA LYS A 331 -11.72 -0.56 16.17
C LYS A 331 -11.85 0.18 14.84
N TYR A 332 -12.86 1.03 14.77
CA TYR A 332 -13.20 1.84 13.60
C TYR A 332 -12.86 3.29 13.93
N HIS A 333 -12.04 3.92 13.09
CA HIS A 333 -11.63 5.31 13.28
C HIS A 333 -11.81 6.12 11.99
N THR A 334 -12.03 7.42 12.13
CA THR A 334 -12.19 8.35 11.01
C THR A 334 -11.44 9.66 11.26
N MET A 335 -10.91 10.25 10.19
CA MET A 335 -10.32 11.60 10.19
C MET A 335 -11.21 12.53 9.38
N LYS A 336 -11.56 13.68 9.94
CA LYS A 336 -12.27 14.77 9.24
C LYS A 336 -11.28 15.82 8.71
N ALA A 337 -11.71 16.56 7.69
CA ALA A 337 -10.98 17.73 7.18
C ALA A 337 -11.18 18.94 8.11
N GLY A 338 -10.43 18.99 9.22
CA GLY A 338 -10.71 19.90 10.33
C GLY A 338 -11.90 19.42 11.19
N THR A 339 -12.48 20.29 12.02
CA THR A 339 -13.53 19.92 12.99
C THR A 339 -14.86 19.52 12.34
N GLU A 340 -15.36 20.36 11.42
CA GLU A 340 -16.67 20.18 10.79
C GLU A 340 -16.63 19.73 9.32
N GLY A 341 -15.44 19.42 8.80
CA GLY A 341 -15.27 18.95 7.42
C GLY A 341 -15.75 17.52 7.18
N ASP A 342 -15.83 17.16 5.90
CA ASP A 342 -16.06 15.79 5.45
C ASP A 342 -15.04 14.81 6.05
N ILE A 343 -15.43 13.53 6.18
CA ILE A 343 -14.52 12.43 6.48
C ILE A 343 -13.61 12.17 5.27
N VAL A 344 -12.30 12.24 5.51
CA VAL A 344 -11.20 12.14 4.51
C VAL A 344 -10.23 10.99 4.76
N SER A 345 -10.31 10.33 5.92
CA SER A 345 -9.71 9.01 6.14
C SER A 345 -10.62 8.10 6.94
N ILE A 346 -10.56 6.79 6.65
CA ILE A 346 -11.24 5.70 7.32
C ILE A 346 -10.18 4.65 7.68
N ARG A 347 -10.19 4.17 8.93
CA ARG A 347 -9.24 3.19 9.46
C ARG A 347 -9.97 2.08 10.19
N ILE A 348 -9.81 0.83 9.73
CA ILE A 348 -10.29 -0.37 10.43
C ILE A 348 -9.06 -1.12 10.94
N SER A 349 -8.83 -1.08 12.25
CA SER A 349 -7.70 -1.74 12.91
C SER A 349 -8.16 -2.96 13.70
N GLN A 350 -7.43 -4.07 13.58
CA GLN A 350 -7.78 -5.39 14.09
C GLN A 350 -6.61 -5.94 14.92
N GLN A 351 -6.83 -6.06 16.22
CA GLN A 351 -5.84 -6.50 17.18
C GLN A 351 -6.26 -7.85 17.76
N LEU A 352 -5.34 -8.81 17.83
CA LEU A 352 -5.56 -10.02 18.65
C LEU A 352 -5.72 -9.61 20.12
N LEU A 353 -6.54 -10.39 20.84
CA LEU A 353 -6.80 -10.24 22.27
C LEU A 353 -5.71 -10.87 23.14
#